data_AF-A0A2S2RAA2-F1
#
_entry.id   AF-A0A2S2RAA2-F1
#
_cell.length_a   1.000
_cell.length_b   1.000
_cell.length_c   1.000
_cell.angle_alpha   90.00
_cell.angle_beta   90.00
_cell.angle_gamma   90.00
#
_symmetry.space_group_name_H-M   'P 1'
#
loop_
_entity.id
_entity.type
_entity.pdbx_description
1 polymer ?
#
loop_
_entity_poly.entity_id
_entity_poly.type
_entity_poly.pdbx_seq_one_letter_code
_entity_poly.pdbx_strand_id
1 'polypeptide(L)'
;MSSAEFKNTGLSHRDHEVRNKKNAWDQGARIQGHFQSTSSSKYLKGKDQGVSTVPKVNQCRVCGKRHTGIQNCKYKNYHCNLCSSIGHLAVMCNKSKSTNFLNIEKVEENTFESLILNIETNDSKPIMLDVKINDIKLKAQLDSGSGLTIISEITFYELFDKNTILNKVFKNVNGYTGEKINILGFFFLQTLISKIKLSKILKIYVVEKGGPNLLGRDFMVKFNIKLTNINMLDNFEQLKNKYSKLFSDGMGKYIYEKFKTRLKDNATPIFHKPRQIPFAYKKRVEEQLCRLEKLGVILKGDGKIRICADYKVTVNMFVREVKYSLPRIEEIFQKVS
;
A
#
# COMPACT_ATOMS: atom_id res chain seq x y z
N MET A 1 -42.73 31.10 -36.93
CA MET A 1 -42.17 30.49 -38.15
C MET A 1 -40.68 30.84 -38.24
N SER A 2 -39.87 29.97 -38.86
CA SER A 2 -38.40 30.02 -39.03
C SER A 2 -37.60 29.12 -38.08
N SER A 3 -37.69 27.81 -38.33
CA SER A 3 -36.72 26.79 -37.89
C SER A 3 -35.55 26.74 -38.87
N ALA A 4 -34.34 27.02 -38.43
CA ALA A 4 -33.12 26.83 -39.22
C ALA A 4 -32.55 25.42 -38.96
N GLU A 5 -32.80 24.50 -39.88
CA GLU A 5 -32.14 23.19 -39.98
C GLU A 5 -30.80 23.33 -40.71
N PHE A 6 -29.71 22.88 -40.10
CA PHE A 6 -28.45 22.67 -40.80
C PHE A 6 -28.44 21.28 -41.45
N LYS A 7 -28.51 21.26 -42.79
CA LYS A 7 -28.35 20.05 -43.61
C LYS A 7 -26.88 19.62 -43.63
N ASN A 8 -26.63 18.36 -43.27
CA ASN A 8 -25.32 17.72 -43.38
C ASN A 8 -25.26 16.97 -44.72
N THR A 9 -24.46 17.46 -45.67
CA THR A 9 -24.21 16.78 -46.94
C THR A 9 -23.08 15.77 -46.76
N GLY A 10 -23.38 14.50 -47.04
CA GLY A 10 -22.43 13.40 -46.89
C GLY A 10 -21.32 13.43 -47.93
N LEU A 11 -20.14 12.95 -47.53
CA LEU A 11 -19.11 12.45 -48.43
C LEU A 11 -18.58 11.11 -47.91
N SER A 12 -18.42 10.21 -48.87
CA SER A 12 -18.24 8.76 -48.78
C SER A 12 -16.88 8.30 -48.27
N HIS A 13 -16.89 7.07 -47.75
CA HIS A 13 -15.77 6.20 -47.39
C HIS A 13 -14.48 6.36 -48.21
N ARG A 14 -13.34 6.34 -47.49
CA ARG A 14 -12.12 5.65 -47.92
C ARG A 14 -11.50 4.93 -46.74
N ASP A 15 -11.37 3.62 -46.91
CA ASP A 15 -10.60 2.73 -46.05
C ASP A 15 -9.13 3.12 -46.04
N HIS A 16 -8.56 3.18 -44.84
CA HIS A 16 -7.13 3.08 -44.65
C HIS A 16 -6.87 2.22 -43.41
N GLU A 17 -6.47 0.98 -43.66
CA GLU A 17 -5.58 0.25 -42.76
C GLU A 17 -4.35 1.13 -42.47
N VAL A 18 -3.83 1.05 -41.25
CA VAL A 18 -2.43 0.66 -40.98
C VAL A 18 -2.01 1.00 -39.54
N ARG A 19 -1.44 -0.04 -38.91
CA ARG A 19 -0.44 -0.08 -37.82
C ARG A 19 -0.85 0.20 -36.37
N ASN A 20 -1.04 -0.94 -35.70
CA ASN A 20 -0.66 -1.24 -34.32
C ASN A 20 0.64 -0.51 -33.91
N LYS A 21 0.54 0.51 -33.05
CA LYS A 21 1.66 1.01 -32.25
C LYS A 21 1.44 0.58 -30.81
N LYS A 22 2.30 -0.33 -30.35
CA LYS A 22 2.48 -0.67 -28.94
C LYS A 22 2.89 0.61 -28.20
N ASN A 23 2.05 1.05 -27.26
CA ASN A 23 2.42 2.10 -26.32
C ASN A 23 3.20 1.47 -25.16
N ALA A 24 4.44 1.90 -25.00
CA ALA A 24 5.27 1.68 -23.83
C ALA A 24 4.74 2.57 -22.69
N TRP A 25 4.01 1.97 -21.75
CA TRP A 25 3.66 2.57 -20.46
C TRP A 25 3.93 1.52 -19.38
N ASP A 26 5.19 1.35 -19.03
CA ASP A 26 5.61 0.70 -17.79
C ASP A 26 6.96 1.29 -17.39
N GLN A 27 6.89 2.42 -16.66
CA GLN A 27 7.88 2.89 -15.68
C GLN A 27 7.42 4.24 -15.11
N GLY A 28 6.55 4.17 -14.10
CA GLY A 28 6.15 5.29 -13.26
C GLY A 28 6.54 5.00 -11.82
N ALA A 29 7.69 5.51 -11.41
CA ALA A 29 8.23 5.43 -10.06
C ALA A 29 7.27 6.03 -9.02
N ARG A 30 7.14 5.32 -7.90
CA ARG A 30 6.39 5.73 -6.71
C ARG A 30 7.28 6.67 -5.89
N ILE A 31 7.09 7.98 -6.03
CA ILE A 31 7.68 8.98 -5.14
C ILE A 31 6.73 9.17 -3.95
N GLN A 32 7.14 8.73 -2.76
CA GLN A 32 6.52 9.10 -1.49
C GLN A 32 7.12 10.45 -1.04
N GLY A 33 6.26 11.46 -0.89
CA GLY A 33 6.62 12.75 -0.31
C GLY A 33 6.74 12.66 1.21
N HIS A 34 7.92 12.97 1.73
CA HIS A 34 8.10 13.32 3.15
C HIS A 34 7.75 14.79 3.37
N PHE A 35 6.83 15.03 4.28
CA PHE A 35 6.46 16.35 4.80
C PHE A 35 7.52 16.76 5.85
N GLN A 36 8.39 17.72 5.51
CA GLN A 36 9.28 18.37 6.47
C GLN A 36 8.63 19.68 6.93
N SER A 37 8.40 19.81 8.23
CA SER A 37 8.01 21.05 8.89
C SER A 37 9.23 21.97 9.01
N THR A 38 9.18 23.12 8.35
CA THR A 38 10.10 24.24 8.56
C THR A 38 9.57 25.12 9.68
N SER A 39 10.37 25.32 10.73
CA SER A 39 10.22 26.47 11.64
C SER A 39 11.32 27.49 11.33
N SER A 40 10.84 28.71 11.10
CA SER A 40 11.57 29.91 10.72
C SER A 40 12.52 30.42 11.81
N SER A 41 13.68 30.95 11.42
CA SER A 41 14.19 32.22 11.97
C SER A 41 15.16 32.87 11.00
N LYS A 42 14.99 34.18 10.82
CA LYS A 42 15.72 35.07 9.93
C LYS A 42 16.94 35.67 10.63
N TYR A 43 17.85 36.21 9.81
CA TYR A 43 18.74 37.36 10.03
C TYR A 43 20.11 37.15 10.72
N LEU A 44 21.18 37.27 9.90
CA LEU A 44 22.15 38.39 9.83
C LEU A 44 23.62 37.96 9.70
N LYS A 45 24.32 38.67 8.81
CA LYS A 45 25.76 38.63 8.52
C LYS A 45 26.59 39.09 9.73
N GLY A 46 27.75 38.47 9.92
CA GLY A 46 28.84 38.99 10.74
C GLY A 46 30.15 38.26 10.41
N LYS A 47 31.19 39.05 10.10
CA LYS A 47 32.55 38.64 9.72
C LYS A 47 33.45 38.42 10.95
N ASP A 48 34.54 37.69 10.69
CA ASP A 48 35.88 37.75 11.29
C ASP A 48 36.19 37.09 12.66
N GLN A 49 37.10 36.11 12.54
CA GLN A 49 38.37 35.92 13.26
C GLN A 49 38.39 35.79 14.78
N GLY A 50 38.93 34.66 15.24
CA GLY A 50 39.38 34.44 16.61
C GLY A 50 39.66 32.96 16.87
N VAL A 51 40.90 32.53 16.62
CA VAL A 51 41.40 31.24 17.09
C VAL A 51 41.45 31.29 18.62
N SER A 52 40.44 30.69 19.25
CA SER A 52 40.46 30.31 20.67
C SER A 52 40.12 28.84 20.73
N THR A 53 41.11 28.00 21.01
CA THR A 53 40.94 26.56 21.25
C THR A 53 40.12 26.34 22.52
N VAL A 54 38.79 26.41 22.40
CA VAL A 54 37.88 25.99 23.46
C VAL A 54 38.01 24.46 23.59
N PRO A 55 38.33 23.91 24.78
CA PRO A 55 38.35 22.46 24.95
C PRO A 55 36.97 21.94 24.56
N LYS A 56 36.88 21.00 23.61
CA LYS A 56 35.62 20.30 23.32
C LYS A 56 35.15 19.66 24.62
N VAL A 57 34.26 20.34 25.35
CA VAL A 57 33.63 19.78 26.55
C VAL A 57 32.76 18.64 26.04
N ASN A 58 33.33 17.44 26.10
CA ASN A 58 32.67 16.20 25.73
C ASN A 58 31.45 16.04 26.63
N GLN A 59 30.36 15.57 26.02
CA GLN A 59 29.14 15.27 26.73
C GLN A 59 29.44 14.23 27.82
N CYS A 60 29.04 14.50 29.06
CA CYS A 60 29.34 13.62 30.17
C CYS A 60 28.68 12.26 29.97
N ARG A 61 29.46 11.18 30.05
CA ARG A 61 28.97 9.80 29.88
C ARG A 61 28.00 9.35 30.98
N VAL A 62 28.00 10.06 32.11
CA VAL A 62 27.08 9.78 33.23
C VAL A 62 25.71 10.42 32.97
N CYS A 63 25.65 11.73 32.75
CA CYS A 63 24.37 12.46 32.75
C CYS A 63 23.98 13.08 31.41
N GLY A 64 24.83 13.00 30.39
CA GLY A 64 24.56 13.60 29.08
C GLY A 64 24.69 15.12 29.03
N LYS A 65 25.08 15.81 30.12
CA LYS A 65 25.28 17.27 30.14
C LYS A 65 26.75 17.64 29.93
N ARG A 66 27.02 18.90 29.58
CA ARG A 66 28.40 19.40 29.38
C ARG A 66 28.97 19.89 30.70
N HIS A 67 30.00 19.21 31.21
CA HIS A 67 30.79 19.64 32.35
C HIS A 67 32.17 18.95 32.31
N THR A 68 33.14 19.46 33.06
CA THR A 68 34.51 18.93 33.09
C THR A 68 34.61 17.75 34.06
N GLY A 69 34.99 16.58 33.53
CA GLY A 69 35.27 15.38 34.30
C GLY A 69 34.02 14.64 34.82
N ILE A 70 34.08 13.30 34.79
CA ILE A 70 33.03 12.42 35.34
C ILE A 70 32.94 12.56 36.87
N GLN A 71 34.07 12.82 37.53
CA GLN A 71 34.15 12.95 38.99
C GLN A 71 33.40 14.17 39.55
N ASN A 72 33.14 15.17 38.72
CA ASN A 72 32.36 16.35 39.07
C ASN A 72 30.89 16.21 38.67
N CYS A 73 30.48 15.05 38.14
CA CYS A 73 29.08 14.80 37.84
C CYS A 73 28.30 14.57 39.13
N LYS A 74 27.25 15.36 39.36
CA LYS A 74 26.28 15.16 40.45
C LYS A 74 25.72 13.72 40.50
N TYR A 75 25.65 13.06 39.34
CA TYR A 75 25.07 11.73 39.17
C TYR A 75 26.11 10.61 39.08
N LYS A 76 27.39 10.86 39.42
CA LYS A 76 28.48 9.87 39.25
C LYS A 76 28.26 8.54 39.98
N ASN A 77 27.53 8.56 41.09
CA ASN A 77 27.17 7.38 41.88
C ASN A 77 25.69 7.01 41.73
N TYR A 78 25.00 7.52 40.72
CA TYR A 78 23.60 7.22 40.49
C TYR A 78 23.43 5.79 39.97
N HIS A 79 22.49 5.04 40.56
CA HIS A 79 22.06 3.74 40.07
C HIS A 79 21.06 3.94 38.92
N CYS A 80 21.41 3.48 37.73
CA CYS A 80 20.53 3.62 36.58
C CYS A 80 19.22 2.85 36.76
N ASN A 81 18.08 3.53 36.71
CA ASN A 81 16.76 2.90 36.86
C ASN A 81 16.40 1.84 35.79
N LEU A 82 17.17 1.76 34.68
CA LEU A 82 16.94 0.77 33.62
C LEU A 82 17.82 -0.48 33.74
N CYS A 83 18.97 -0.41 34.42
CA CYS A 83 19.89 -1.55 34.49
C CYS A 83 20.60 -1.74 35.83
N SER A 84 20.25 -0.92 36.83
CA SER A 84 20.72 -0.92 38.23
C SER A 84 22.22 -0.72 38.43
N SER A 85 23.03 -0.65 37.37
CA SER A 85 24.46 -0.37 37.46
C SER A 85 24.75 1.11 37.75
N ILE A 86 25.84 1.35 38.49
CA ILE A 86 26.25 2.67 38.96
C ILE A 86 27.00 3.41 37.85
N GLY A 87 26.79 4.73 37.75
CA GLY A 87 27.65 5.60 36.96
C GLY A 87 27.03 6.14 35.68
N HIS A 88 25.70 6.07 35.52
CA HIS A 88 24.98 6.75 34.44
C HIS A 88 23.49 6.95 34.74
N LEU A 89 22.90 7.98 34.15
CA LEU A 89 21.45 8.20 34.10
C LEU A 89 20.82 7.31 33.02
N ALA A 90 19.53 7.03 33.17
CA ALA A 90 18.74 6.25 32.18
C ALA A 90 18.89 6.79 30.74
N VAL A 91 19.01 8.11 30.58
CA VAL A 91 19.23 8.77 29.28
C VAL A 91 20.57 8.42 28.61
N MET A 92 21.56 7.97 29.38
CA MET A 92 22.87 7.50 28.89
C MET A 92 23.03 5.98 28.98
N CYS A 93 21.96 5.25 29.32
CA CYS A 93 22.00 3.81 29.48
C CYS A 93 22.09 3.11 28.11
N ASN A 94 23.16 2.37 27.86
CA ASN A 94 23.31 1.62 26.60
C ASN A 94 22.32 0.45 26.47
N LYS A 95 21.67 0.03 27.57
CA LYS A 95 20.61 -0.99 27.55
C LYS A 95 19.22 -0.42 27.19
N SER A 96 19.08 0.90 27.00
CA SER A 96 17.80 1.56 26.73
C SER A 96 17.38 1.64 25.25
N LYS A 97 18.17 1.06 24.32
CA LYS A 97 17.79 1.04 22.89
C LYS A 97 16.65 0.06 22.53
N SER A 98 15.96 -0.50 23.53
CA SER A 98 14.71 -1.23 23.31
C SER A 98 13.65 -0.76 24.31
N THR A 99 12.64 -0.07 23.76
CA THR A 99 11.22 -0.08 24.16
C THR A 99 10.86 0.17 25.62
N ASN A 100 10.09 1.25 25.84
CA ASN A 100 9.24 1.46 27.01
C ASN A 100 8.37 0.22 27.27
N PHE A 101 8.73 -0.59 28.27
CA PHE A 101 7.79 -1.48 28.93
C PHE A 101 7.86 -1.23 30.43
N LEU A 102 6.69 -0.91 30.98
CA LEU A 102 6.44 -0.83 32.41
C LEU A 102 6.85 -2.15 33.08
N ASN A 103 7.62 -2.05 34.17
CA ASN A 103 7.88 -3.16 35.07
C ASN A 103 6.54 -3.65 35.63
N ILE A 104 6.12 -4.85 35.22
CA ILE A 104 5.17 -5.65 36.00
C ILE A 104 6.01 -6.59 36.84
N GLU A 105 5.74 -6.56 38.14
CA GLU A 105 6.44 -7.31 39.16
C GLU A 105 6.45 -8.81 38.86
N LYS A 106 7.58 -9.45 39.15
CA LYS A 106 7.75 -10.89 39.07
C LYS A 106 6.79 -11.54 40.08
N VAL A 107 5.83 -12.30 39.58
CA VAL A 107 5.12 -13.32 40.36
C VAL A 107 5.80 -14.65 40.10
N GLU A 108 6.00 -15.39 41.18
CA GLU A 108 6.81 -16.60 41.31
C GLU A 108 6.34 -17.74 40.41
N GLU A 109 7.31 -18.60 40.10
CA GLU A 109 7.24 -19.77 39.25
C GLU A 109 6.12 -20.73 39.69
N ASN A 110 5.17 -20.96 38.78
CA ASN A 110 4.59 -22.28 38.62
C ASN A 110 4.96 -22.75 37.21
N THR A 111 5.66 -23.87 37.14
CA THR A 111 6.05 -24.58 35.92
C THR A 111 4.82 -24.93 35.10
N PHE A 112 4.42 -24.03 34.19
CA PHE A 112 3.56 -24.41 33.09
C PHE A 112 4.47 -25.06 32.05
N GLU A 113 4.32 -26.38 31.88
CA GLU A 113 4.73 -27.01 30.63
C GLU A 113 4.14 -26.17 29.50
N SER A 114 5.03 -25.65 28.67
CA SER A 114 4.67 -24.83 27.53
C SER A 114 3.99 -25.72 26.50
N LEU A 115 2.70 -25.95 26.71
CA LEU A 115 1.80 -26.51 25.71
C LEU A 115 1.70 -25.45 24.62
N ILE A 116 2.17 -25.80 23.43
CA ILE A 116 1.87 -25.07 22.20
C ILE A 116 0.34 -24.95 22.16
N LEU A 117 -0.17 -23.76 22.45
CA LEU A 117 -1.60 -23.50 22.51
C LEU A 117 -2.16 -23.57 21.09
N ASN A 118 -2.60 -24.77 20.68
CA ASN A 118 -3.53 -24.87 19.57
C ASN A 118 -4.87 -24.34 20.08
N ILE A 119 -5.31 -23.18 19.57
CA ILE A 119 -6.64 -22.65 19.88
C ILE A 119 -7.62 -23.41 19.01
N GLU A 120 -8.16 -24.49 19.58
CA GLU A 120 -9.20 -25.30 18.94
C GLU A 120 -10.58 -24.86 19.45
N THR A 121 -11.56 -24.88 18.55
CA THR A 121 -12.98 -24.75 18.89
C THR A 121 -13.73 -25.89 18.20
N ASN A 122 -14.79 -26.37 18.84
CA ASN A 122 -15.67 -27.37 18.25
C ASN A 122 -16.44 -26.83 17.03
N ASP A 123 -16.62 -25.50 16.95
CA ASP A 123 -17.45 -24.87 15.91
C ASP A 123 -16.70 -24.68 14.59
N SER A 124 -15.37 -24.54 14.63
CA SER A 124 -14.53 -24.35 13.43
C SER A 124 -13.28 -25.22 13.48
N LYS A 125 -13.27 -26.26 12.65
CA LYS A 125 -12.12 -27.15 12.54
C LYS A 125 -10.95 -26.46 11.81
N PRO A 126 -9.70 -26.78 12.17
CA PRO A 126 -8.53 -26.32 11.43
C PRO A 126 -8.59 -26.71 9.95
N ILE A 127 -8.05 -25.83 9.09
CA ILE A 127 -7.90 -26.12 7.67
C ILE A 127 -6.76 -27.12 7.51
N MET A 128 -7.10 -28.38 7.19
CA MET A 128 -6.11 -29.44 6.99
C MET A 128 -5.77 -29.61 5.50
N LEU A 129 -4.49 -29.83 5.21
CA LEU A 129 -3.99 -30.19 3.89
C LEU A 129 -3.22 -31.51 3.95
N ASP A 130 -3.49 -32.37 2.96
CA ASP A 130 -2.70 -33.57 2.71
C ASP A 130 -1.59 -33.22 1.73
N VAL A 131 -0.35 -33.16 2.24
CA VAL A 131 0.85 -32.95 1.44
C VAL A 131 1.41 -34.32 1.08
N LYS A 132 1.48 -34.64 -0.22
CA LYS A 132 2.16 -35.85 -0.66
C LYS A 132 3.66 -35.58 -0.72
N ILE A 133 4.41 -36.43 -0.07
CA ILE A 133 5.84 -36.33 0.10
C ILE A 133 6.41 -37.68 -0.33
N ASN A 134 6.98 -37.77 -1.53
CA ASN A 134 7.26 -39.06 -2.16
C ASN A 134 5.96 -39.93 -2.19
N ASP A 135 5.95 -41.07 -1.50
CA ASP A 135 4.77 -41.92 -1.28
C ASP A 135 4.13 -41.79 0.11
N ILE A 136 4.66 -40.90 0.94
CA ILE A 136 4.17 -40.62 2.28
C ILE A 136 3.13 -39.48 2.22
N LYS A 137 2.02 -39.63 2.94
CA LYS A 137 1.01 -38.57 3.09
C LYS A 137 1.20 -37.88 4.45
N LEU A 138 1.61 -36.62 4.43
CA LEU A 138 1.66 -35.78 5.62
C LEU A 138 0.37 -34.97 5.72
N LYS A 139 -0.41 -35.20 6.77
CA LYS A 139 -1.57 -34.39 7.12
C LYS A 139 -1.12 -33.26 8.05
N ALA A 140 -1.30 -32.02 7.62
CA ALA A 140 -0.86 -30.84 8.34
C ALA A 140 -1.87 -29.68 8.24
N GLN A 141 -1.96 -28.88 9.29
CA GLN A 141 -2.81 -27.69 9.38
C GLN A 141 -2.16 -26.54 8.62
N LEU A 142 -2.93 -25.90 7.73
CA LEU A 142 -2.53 -24.67 7.09
C LEU A 142 -2.68 -23.52 8.10
N ASP A 143 -1.55 -22.96 8.55
CA ASP A 143 -1.54 -21.96 9.61
C ASP A 143 -0.76 -20.71 9.21
N SER A 144 -1.46 -19.58 9.19
CA SER A 144 -0.88 -18.28 8.86
C SER A 144 -0.21 -17.60 10.05
N GLY A 145 -0.54 -18.03 11.28
CA GLY A 145 0.11 -17.61 12.51
C GLY A 145 1.55 -18.11 12.58
N SER A 146 1.78 -19.35 12.14
CA SER A 146 3.13 -19.90 12.06
C SER A 146 3.95 -19.30 10.91
N GLY A 147 5.17 -18.85 11.24
CA GLY A 147 6.16 -18.44 10.24
C GLY A 147 6.88 -19.62 9.57
N LEU A 148 6.88 -20.80 10.18
CA LEU A 148 7.64 -21.96 9.76
C LEU A 148 6.74 -23.18 9.53
N THR A 149 7.13 -24.02 8.59
CA THR A 149 6.54 -25.35 8.44
C THR A 149 7.22 -26.31 9.39
N ILE A 150 6.43 -26.88 10.31
CA ILE A 150 6.91 -27.72 11.40
C ILE A 150 6.15 -29.04 11.45
N ILE A 151 6.83 -30.09 11.89
CA ILE A 151 6.22 -31.37 12.26
C ILE A 151 6.72 -31.79 13.63
N SER A 152 5.89 -32.55 14.35
CA SER A 152 6.30 -33.13 15.63
C SER A 152 7.39 -34.19 15.44
N GLU A 153 8.22 -34.39 16.46
CA GLU A 153 9.18 -35.49 16.53
C GLU A 153 8.52 -36.85 16.29
N ILE A 154 7.32 -37.06 16.85
CA ILE A 154 6.53 -38.29 16.68
C ILE A 154 6.20 -38.50 15.20
N THR A 155 5.62 -37.48 14.55
CA THR A 155 5.32 -37.54 13.11
C THR A 155 6.58 -37.77 12.29
N PHE A 156 7.71 -37.19 12.68
CA PHE A 156 8.97 -37.39 11.98
C PHE A 156 9.40 -38.85 11.99
N TYR A 157 9.43 -39.51 13.15
CA TYR A 157 9.86 -40.91 13.25
C TYR A 157 8.84 -41.93 12.71
N GLU A 158 7.56 -41.58 12.67
CA GLU A 158 6.52 -42.42 12.07
C GLU A 158 6.57 -42.40 10.54
N LEU A 159 6.85 -41.23 9.95
CA LEU A 159 6.71 -41.01 8.52
C LEU A 159 8.03 -41.05 7.76
N PHE A 160 9.17 -40.82 8.42
CA PHE A 160 10.47 -40.71 7.78
C PHE A 160 11.45 -41.74 8.33
N ASP A 161 12.47 -42.08 7.52
CA ASP A 161 13.54 -42.98 7.96
C ASP A 161 14.22 -42.39 9.20
N LYS A 162 14.37 -43.21 10.25
CA LYS A 162 15.08 -42.84 11.48
C LYS A 162 16.53 -42.41 11.23
N ASN A 163 17.11 -42.84 10.12
CA ASN A 163 18.45 -42.42 9.67
C ASN A 163 18.46 -41.06 8.94
N THR A 164 17.31 -40.42 8.77
CA THR A 164 17.22 -39.09 8.15
C THR A 164 18.00 -38.08 8.98
N ILE A 165 19.07 -37.54 8.39
CA ILE A 165 19.95 -36.59 9.07
C ILE A 165 19.27 -35.23 9.20
N LEU A 166 19.07 -34.80 10.45
CA LEU A 166 18.59 -33.46 10.75
C LEU A 166 19.74 -32.44 10.78
N ASN A 167 19.55 -31.35 10.04
CA ASN A 167 20.49 -30.24 10.03
C ASN A 167 20.29 -29.37 11.29
N LYS A 168 21.41 -28.89 11.87
CA LYS A 168 21.38 -28.02 13.04
C LYS A 168 20.69 -26.69 12.75
N VAL A 169 19.92 -26.22 13.72
CA VAL A 169 19.20 -24.95 13.67
C VAL A 169 19.93 -23.93 14.54
N PHE A 170 20.32 -22.80 13.94
CA PHE A 170 20.94 -21.68 14.66
C PHE A 170 19.96 -20.54 14.97
N LYS A 171 18.69 -20.69 14.58
CA LYS A 171 17.65 -19.69 14.80
C LYS A 171 16.88 -20.01 16.07
N ASN A 172 16.64 -18.98 16.89
CA ASN A 172 15.63 -19.07 17.94
C ASN A 172 14.24 -19.08 17.31
N VAL A 173 13.43 -20.06 17.68
CA VAL A 173 12.03 -20.16 17.28
C VAL A 173 11.21 -20.08 18.54
N ASN A 174 10.29 -19.13 18.55
CA ASN A 174 9.47 -18.85 19.71
C ASN A 174 8.01 -19.11 19.37
N GLY A 175 7.26 -19.59 20.35
CA GLY A 175 5.81 -19.72 20.26
C GLY A 175 5.11 -18.37 20.42
N TYR A 176 3.79 -18.42 20.40
CA TYR A 176 2.96 -17.22 20.40
C TYR A 176 3.08 -16.42 21.71
N THR A 177 3.27 -17.10 22.85
CA THR A 177 3.42 -16.45 24.16
C THR A 177 4.85 -15.99 24.44
N GLY A 178 5.79 -16.21 23.51
CA GLY A 178 7.21 -15.86 23.62
C GLY A 178 8.09 -16.97 24.19
N GLU A 179 7.50 -18.12 24.54
CA GLU A 179 8.19 -19.34 24.91
C GLU A 179 9.19 -19.79 23.84
N LYS A 180 10.26 -20.46 24.24
CA LYS A 180 11.20 -21.04 23.29
C LYS A 180 10.71 -22.43 22.85
N ILE A 181 10.59 -22.63 21.55
CA ILE A 181 10.29 -23.95 20.96
C ILE A 181 11.62 -24.67 20.74
N ASN A 182 11.74 -25.88 21.29
CA ASN A 182 12.91 -26.71 21.06
C ASN A 182 12.81 -27.41 19.70
N ILE A 183 13.84 -27.26 18.87
CA ILE A 183 13.88 -27.81 17.50
C ILE A 183 15.04 -28.78 17.41
N LEU A 184 14.73 -30.04 17.11
CA LEU A 184 15.71 -31.12 16.95
C LEU A 184 16.57 -30.89 15.70
N GLY A 185 15.96 -30.34 14.65
CA GLY A 185 16.66 -29.86 13.47
C GLY A 185 15.71 -29.62 12.31
N PHE A 186 16.25 -29.61 11.09
CA PHE A 186 15.45 -29.50 9.87
C PHE A 186 15.98 -30.39 8.75
N PHE A 187 15.11 -30.69 7.80
CA PHE A 187 15.45 -31.39 6.58
C PHE A 187 14.75 -30.76 5.37
N PHE A 188 15.25 -31.08 4.18
CA PHE A 188 14.67 -30.64 2.91
C PHE A 188 13.99 -31.80 2.23
N LEU A 189 12.87 -31.50 1.58
CA LEU A 189 12.00 -32.55 1.11
C LEU A 189 11.18 -32.11 -0.09
N GLN A 190 11.19 -32.92 -1.16
CA GLN A 190 10.43 -32.61 -2.35
C GLN A 190 8.96 -32.95 -2.13
N THR A 191 8.11 -31.93 -2.10
CA THR A 191 6.68 -32.05 -1.82
C THR A 191 5.87 -31.83 -3.08
N LEU A 192 4.85 -32.66 -3.27
CA LEU A 192 3.86 -32.56 -4.33
C LEU A 192 2.49 -32.36 -3.71
N ILE A 193 1.88 -31.21 -3.98
CA ILE A 193 0.50 -30.97 -3.54
C ILE A 193 -0.43 -31.55 -4.59
N SER A 194 -1.16 -32.60 -4.21
CA SER A 194 -2.02 -33.43 -5.06
C SER A 194 -2.99 -32.61 -5.92
N LYS A 195 -3.52 -31.51 -5.37
CA LYS A 195 -4.48 -30.63 -6.07
C LYS A 195 -3.85 -29.66 -7.06
N ILE A 196 -2.59 -29.27 -6.85
CA ILE A 196 -1.94 -28.18 -7.60
C ILE A 196 -0.90 -28.71 -8.60
N LYS A 197 -0.55 -30.01 -8.54
CA LYS A 197 0.47 -30.66 -9.39
C LYS A 197 1.81 -29.90 -9.44
N LEU A 198 2.10 -29.10 -8.42
CA LEU A 198 3.35 -28.37 -8.28
C LEU A 198 4.27 -29.14 -7.33
N SER A 199 5.50 -29.37 -7.80
CA SER A 199 6.57 -29.95 -6.99
C SER A 199 7.51 -28.83 -6.52
N LYS A 200 7.72 -28.74 -5.21
CA LYS A 200 8.65 -27.77 -4.60
C LYS A 200 9.45 -28.46 -3.50
N ILE A 201 10.71 -28.05 -3.32
CA ILE A 201 11.52 -28.49 -2.17
C ILE A 201 11.10 -27.68 -0.95
N LEU A 202 10.54 -28.30 0.08
CA LEU A 202 10.14 -27.65 1.32
C LEU A 202 11.22 -27.85 2.38
N LYS A 203 11.41 -26.84 3.24
CA LYS A 203 12.23 -26.94 4.43
C LYS A 203 11.30 -27.21 5.61
N ILE A 204 11.47 -28.34 6.28
CA ILE A 204 10.60 -28.76 7.38
C ILE A 204 11.42 -28.85 8.65
N TYR A 205 10.93 -28.24 9.72
CA TYR A 205 11.56 -28.27 11.03
C TYR A 205 10.90 -29.33 11.91
N VAL A 206 11.71 -30.09 12.64
CA VAL A 206 11.23 -31.09 13.59
C VAL A 206 11.27 -30.50 14.99
N VAL A 207 10.09 -30.32 15.59
CA VAL A 207 9.98 -29.79 16.96
C VAL A 207 9.98 -30.93 17.96
N GLU A 208 10.69 -30.73 19.07
CA GLU A 208 10.69 -31.66 20.20
C GLU A 208 9.34 -31.59 20.90
N LYS A 209 8.82 -32.75 21.33
CA LYS A 209 7.49 -32.92 21.94
C LYS A 209 6.34 -32.69 20.92
N GLY A 210 5.10 -32.92 21.39
CA GLY A 210 3.89 -32.98 20.56
C GLY A 210 3.42 -31.63 19.98
N GLY A 211 2.31 -31.68 19.25
CA GLY A 211 1.65 -30.53 18.63
C GLY A 211 1.14 -30.85 17.23
N PRO A 212 0.22 -30.04 16.66
CA PRO A 212 -0.23 -30.23 15.29
C PRO A 212 0.91 -29.97 14.30
N ASN A 213 0.98 -30.77 13.24
CA ASN A 213 1.85 -30.48 12.11
C ASN A 213 1.35 -29.22 11.40
N LEU A 214 2.19 -28.20 11.19
CA LEU A 214 1.78 -26.91 10.63
C LEU A 214 2.47 -26.64 9.30
N LEU A 215 1.70 -26.13 8.34
CA LEU A 215 2.18 -25.54 7.09
C LEU A 215 2.13 -24.02 7.26
N GLY A 216 3.29 -23.45 7.56
CA GLY A 216 3.43 -22.04 7.88
C GLY A 216 3.44 -21.13 6.65
N ARG A 217 3.72 -19.85 6.90
CA ARG A 217 3.84 -18.84 5.84
C ARG A 217 4.95 -19.15 4.83
N ASP A 218 6.00 -19.86 5.22
CA ASP A 218 7.07 -20.32 4.32
C ASP A 218 6.55 -21.29 3.24
N PHE A 219 5.65 -22.21 3.61
CA PHE A 219 4.94 -23.07 2.68
C PHE A 219 3.97 -22.26 1.82
N MET A 220 3.15 -21.39 2.44
CA MET A 220 2.17 -20.58 1.72
C MET A 220 2.80 -19.77 0.60
N VAL A 221 3.91 -19.06 0.88
CA VAL A 221 4.65 -18.29 -0.12
C VAL A 221 5.17 -19.19 -1.24
N LYS A 222 5.72 -20.36 -0.89
CA LYS A 222 6.33 -21.28 -1.87
C LYS A 222 5.33 -21.89 -2.85
N PHE A 223 4.10 -22.09 -2.39
CA PHE A 223 2.99 -22.62 -3.19
C PHE A 223 2.02 -21.54 -3.68
N ASN A 224 2.37 -20.26 -3.52
CA ASN A 224 1.55 -19.13 -3.91
C ASN A 224 0.13 -19.16 -3.32
N ILE A 225 0.01 -19.68 -2.10
CA ILE A 225 -1.23 -19.62 -1.30
C ILE A 225 -1.32 -18.21 -0.74
N LYS A 226 -2.31 -17.46 -1.21
CA LYS A 226 -2.56 -16.08 -0.77
C LYS A 226 -3.79 -16.06 0.13
N LEU A 227 -3.66 -15.44 1.28
CA LEU A 227 -4.81 -14.98 2.04
C LEU A 227 -5.27 -13.67 1.40
N THR A 228 -6.25 -13.76 0.51
CA THR A 228 -6.90 -12.57 -0.05
C THR A 228 -7.90 -12.03 0.94
N ASN A 229 -8.01 -10.71 1.06
CA ASN A 229 -9.13 -10.10 1.78
C ASN A 229 -10.43 -10.62 1.14
N ILE A 230 -11.23 -11.32 1.95
CA ILE A 230 -12.47 -11.98 1.55
C ILE A 230 -13.49 -10.86 1.22
N ASN A 231 -13.46 -10.41 -0.04
CA ASN A 231 -14.49 -9.67 -0.79
C ASN A 231 -13.92 -9.05 -2.09
N MET A 232 -12.91 -9.67 -2.71
CA MET A 232 -12.56 -9.31 -4.09
C MET A 232 -13.53 -10.00 -5.04
N LEU A 233 -14.30 -9.21 -5.79
CA LEU A 233 -15.04 -9.70 -6.95
C LEU A 233 -14.04 -10.13 -8.03
N ASP A 234 -13.78 -11.42 -8.14
CA ASP A 234 -12.94 -12.02 -9.21
C ASP A 234 -13.53 -11.83 -10.63
N ASN A 235 -14.68 -11.17 -10.74
CA ASN A 235 -15.45 -11.00 -11.98
C ASN A 235 -15.32 -9.62 -12.64
N PHE A 236 -14.28 -8.84 -12.33
CA PHE A 236 -14.09 -7.52 -12.96
C PHE A 236 -14.08 -7.61 -14.50
N GLU A 237 -13.40 -8.60 -15.08
CA GLU A 237 -13.38 -8.81 -16.53
C GLU A 237 -14.78 -9.19 -17.07
N GLN A 238 -15.55 -9.98 -16.34
CA GLN A 238 -16.92 -10.31 -16.74
C GLN A 238 -17.84 -9.09 -16.70
N LEU A 239 -17.70 -8.23 -15.69
CA LEU A 239 -18.44 -6.96 -15.58
C LEU A 239 -18.05 -5.98 -16.68
N LYS A 240 -16.76 -5.87 -16.97
CA LYS A 240 -16.23 -5.03 -18.04
C LYS A 240 -16.74 -5.50 -19.41
N ASN A 241 -16.79 -6.81 -19.64
CA ASN A 241 -17.36 -7.38 -20.86
C ASN A 241 -18.87 -7.16 -20.95
N LYS A 242 -19.61 -7.42 -19.87
CA LYS A 242 -21.07 -7.25 -19.80
C LYS A 242 -21.49 -5.80 -20.04
N TYR A 243 -20.74 -4.84 -19.52
CA TYR A 243 -21.01 -3.40 -19.66
C TYR A 243 -19.93 -2.68 -20.48
N SER A 244 -19.44 -3.31 -21.54
CA SER A 244 -18.31 -2.81 -22.35
C SER A 244 -18.49 -1.39 -22.86
N LYS A 245 -19.73 -0.98 -23.17
CA LYS A 245 -20.05 0.40 -23.58
C LYS A 245 -19.78 1.42 -22.47
N LEU A 246 -20.08 1.10 -21.20
CA LEU A 246 -19.85 1.98 -20.05
C LEU A 246 -18.35 2.15 -19.78
N PHE A 247 -17.57 1.10 -20.02
CA PHE A 247 -16.12 1.06 -19.78
C PHE A 247 -15.29 1.31 -21.05
N SER A 248 -15.91 1.75 -22.15
CA SER A 248 -15.19 2.07 -23.37
C SER A 248 -14.42 3.39 -23.21
N ASP A 249 -13.24 3.50 -23.83
CA ASP A 249 -12.43 4.73 -23.83
C ASP A 249 -13.06 5.85 -24.67
N GLY A 250 -14.18 5.57 -25.34
CA GLY A 250 -14.92 6.51 -26.15
C GLY A 250 -15.79 7.46 -25.32
N MET A 251 -16.16 8.59 -25.92
CA MET A 251 -17.09 9.51 -25.28
C MET A 251 -18.54 9.02 -25.43
N GLY A 252 -19.27 9.04 -24.31
CA GLY A 252 -20.72 8.86 -24.33
C GLY A 252 -21.43 10.10 -24.89
N LYS A 253 -22.60 9.88 -25.49
CA LYS A 253 -23.53 10.93 -25.90
C LYS A 253 -24.81 10.79 -25.08
N TYR A 254 -25.20 11.86 -24.38
CA TYR A 254 -26.52 11.91 -23.74
C TYR A 254 -27.60 12.03 -24.83
N ILE A 255 -28.49 11.06 -24.92
CA ILE A 255 -29.47 10.93 -26.01
C ILE A 255 -30.91 11.26 -25.61
N TYR A 256 -31.19 11.46 -24.32
CA TYR A 256 -32.57 11.55 -23.82
C TYR A 256 -33.22 12.90 -24.11
N GLU A 257 -32.56 14.01 -23.78
CA GLU A 257 -33.14 15.35 -23.95
C GLU A 257 -32.14 16.38 -24.45
N LYS A 258 -32.66 17.38 -25.17
CA LYS A 258 -31.90 18.57 -25.55
C LYS A 258 -31.99 19.62 -24.45
N PHE A 259 -30.86 20.13 -24.02
CA PHE A 259 -30.80 21.22 -23.04
C PHE A 259 -31.31 22.53 -23.64
N LYS A 260 -32.22 23.20 -22.93
CA LYS A 260 -32.70 24.55 -23.28
C LYS A 260 -32.15 25.55 -22.28
N THR A 261 -31.34 26.49 -22.76
CA THR A 261 -30.85 27.60 -21.95
C THR A 261 -31.85 28.74 -21.98
N ARG A 262 -32.35 29.18 -20.81
CA ARG A 262 -33.26 30.32 -20.72
C ARG A 262 -32.45 31.61 -20.59
N LEU A 263 -32.76 32.60 -21.42
CA LEU A 263 -32.15 33.94 -21.37
C LEU A 263 -33.05 34.92 -20.62
N LYS A 264 -32.46 36.01 -20.11
CA LYS A 264 -33.18 37.18 -19.59
C LYS A 264 -33.93 37.88 -20.73
N ASP A 265 -35.03 38.56 -20.41
CA ASP A 265 -35.98 39.06 -21.41
C ASP A 265 -35.42 40.15 -22.34
N ASN A 266 -34.34 40.81 -21.92
CA ASN A 266 -33.65 41.86 -22.67
C ASN A 266 -32.33 41.39 -23.31
N ALA A 267 -32.12 40.08 -23.45
CA ALA A 267 -30.90 39.54 -24.03
C ALA A 267 -30.80 39.84 -25.53
N THR A 268 -29.74 40.54 -25.93
CA THR A 268 -29.42 40.78 -27.34
C THR A 268 -28.15 40.03 -27.74
N PRO A 269 -28.06 39.50 -28.98
CA PRO A 269 -26.84 38.86 -29.46
C PRO A 269 -25.65 39.83 -29.43
N ILE A 270 -24.53 39.39 -28.85
CA ILE A 270 -23.27 40.14 -28.81
C ILE A 270 -22.25 39.42 -29.70
N PHE A 271 -21.70 40.16 -30.68
CA PHE A 271 -20.60 39.67 -31.49
C PHE A 271 -19.25 40.13 -30.93
N HIS A 272 -18.34 39.18 -30.71
CA HIS A 272 -16.94 39.46 -30.39
C HIS A 272 -16.03 38.94 -31.49
N LYS A 273 -15.08 39.77 -31.91
CA LYS A 273 -14.00 39.33 -32.81
C LYS A 273 -13.16 38.25 -32.11
N PRO A 274 -12.68 37.22 -32.84
CA PRO A 274 -11.76 36.23 -32.27
C PRO A 274 -10.51 36.89 -31.68
N ARG A 275 -10.02 36.38 -30.54
CA ARG A 275 -8.78 36.88 -29.93
C ARG A 275 -7.57 36.50 -30.80
N GLN A 276 -6.60 37.40 -30.90
CA GLN A 276 -5.34 37.07 -31.54
C GLN A 276 -4.59 36.01 -30.70
N ILE A 277 -4.11 34.96 -31.37
CA ILE A 277 -3.31 33.91 -30.76
C ILE A 277 -1.85 34.02 -31.24
N PRO A 278 -0.86 33.81 -30.36
CA PRO A 278 0.55 33.82 -30.77
C PRO A 278 0.81 32.82 -31.88
N PHE A 279 1.71 33.17 -32.82
CA PHE A 279 1.98 32.37 -34.02
C PHE A 279 2.35 30.92 -33.70
N ALA A 280 3.15 30.69 -32.66
CA ALA A 280 3.56 29.37 -32.21
C ALA A 280 2.39 28.43 -31.84
N TYR A 281 1.21 28.97 -31.51
CA TYR A 281 0.04 28.18 -31.12
C TYR A 281 -0.97 27.99 -32.24
N LYS A 282 -0.88 28.73 -33.37
CA LYS A 282 -1.88 28.69 -34.46
C LYS A 282 -2.15 27.27 -34.94
N LYS A 283 -1.11 26.58 -35.40
CA LYS A 283 -1.20 25.20 -35.91
C LYS A 283 -1.83 24.23 -34.89
N ARG A 284 -1.41 24.32 -33.63
CA ARG A 284 -1.90 23.43 -32.57
C ARG A 284 -3.35 23.73 -32.19
N VAL A 285 -3.80 24.98 -32.29
CA VAL A 285 -5.20 25.38 -32.09
C VAL A 285 -6.06 24.86 -33.24
N GLU A 286 -5.62 25.03 -34.48
CA GLU A 286 -6.31 24.51 -35.68
C GLU A 286 -6.48 22.99 -35.62
N GLU A 287 -5.41 22.25 -35.34
CA GLU A 287 -5.45 20.78 -35.19
C GLU A 287 -6.45 20.34 -34.11
N GLN A 288 -6.49 21.06 -32.98
CA GLN A 288 -7.45 20.77 -31.90
C GLN A 288 -8.88 21.12 -32.30
N LEU A 289 -9.13 22.24 -32.99
CA LEU A 289 -10.47 22.58 -33.49
C LEU A 289 -10.99 21.52 -34.47
N CYS A 290 -10.18 21.11 -35.45
CA CYS A 290 -10.55 20.05 -36.39
C CYS A 290 -10.84 18.72 -35.69
N ARG A 291 -10.06 18.38 -34.65
CA ARG A 291 -10.31 17.17 -33.85
C ARG A 291 -11.65 17.27 -33.10
N LEU A 292 -11.91 18.40 -32.44
CA LEU A 292 -13.13 18.64 -31.68
C LEU A 292 -14.38 18.61 -32.57
N GLU A 293 -14.30 19.20 -33.77
CA GLU A 293 -15.34 19.14 -34.79
C GLU A 293 -15.66 17.69 -35.20
N LYS A 294 -14.63 16.89 -35.51
CA LYS A 294 -14.81 15.45 -35.84
C LYS A 294 -15.45 14.65 -34.71
N LEU A 295 -15.19 15.03 -33.46
CA LEU A 295 -15.79 14.39 -32.29
C LEU A 295 -17.19 14.93 -31.96
N GLY A 296 -17.64 16.00 -32.60
CA GLY A 296 -18.92 16.66 -32.36
C GLY A 296 -19.02 17.35 -31.00
N VAL A 297 -17.89 17.71 -30.36
CA VAL A 297 -17.83 18.29 -29.02
C VAL A 297 -16.66 19.26 -28.85
N ILE A 298 -16.78 20.25 -27.95
CA ILE A 298 -15.68 21.14 -27.53
C ILE A 298 -15.22 20.70 -26.13
N LEU A 299 -14.00 20.17 -26.00
CA LEU A 299 -13.52 19.46 -24.80
C LEU A 299 -12.43 20.21 -24.00
N LYS A 300 -12.21 19.71 -22.78
CA LYS A 300 -10.99 19.98 -21.99
C LYS A 300 -9.75 19.41 -22.69
N GLY A 301 -8.60 20.05 -22.45
CA GLY A 301 -7.34 19.76 -23.14
C GLY A 301 -6.76 18.39 -22.80
N ASP A 302 -6.16 17.77 -23.81
CA ASP A 302 -5.47 16.47 -23.81
C ASP A 302 -4.00 16.56 -23.35
N GLY A 303 -3.68 17.56 -22.52
CA GLY A 303 -2.29 17.88 -22.14
C GLY A 303 -1.50 18.64 -23.21
N LYS A 304 -2.04 18.88 -24.41
CA LYS A 304 -1.40 19.70 -25.46
C LYS A 304 -1.88 21.15 -25.41
N ILE A 305 -3.14 21.39 -25.79
CA ILE A 305 -3.79 22.69 -25.79
C ILE A 305 -5.25 22.49 -25.39
N ARG A 306 -5.74 23.34 -24.49
CA ARG A 306 -7.15 23.40 -24.09
C ARG A 306 -7.81 24.61 -24.73
N ILE A 307 -8.86 24.38 -25.50
CA ILE A 307 -9.69 25.44 -26.08
C ILE A 307 -10.78 25.79 -25.08
N CYS A 308 -10.85 27.06 -24.68
CA CYS A 308 -11.85 27.59 -23.77
C CYS A 308 -12.61 28.72 -24.46
N ALA A 309 -13.93 28.58 -24.56
CA ALA A 309 -14.79 29.68 -24.96
C ALA A 309 -14.98 30.65 -23.79
N ASP A 310 -14.84 31.94 -24.06
CA ASP A 310 -15.05 33.00 -23.06
C ASP A 310 -16.51 33.45 -23.06
N TYR A 311 -17.34 32.72 -22.32
CA TYR A 311 -18.76 33.03 -22.18
C TYR A 311 -19.04 34.17 -21.18
N LYS A 312 -18.02 34.64 -20.43
CA LYS A 312 -18.21 35.68 -19.40
C LYS A 312 -18.67 37.00 -19.99
N VAL A 313 -18.11 37.38 -21.14
CA VAL A 313 -18.40 38.64 -21.83
C VAL A 313 -19.60 38.56 -22.79
N THR A 314 -20.25 37.40 -22.87
CA THR A 314 -21.39 37.16 -23.77
C THR A 314 -22.51 36.42 -23.03
N VAL A 315 -22.62 35.11 -23.25
CA VAL A 315 -23.76 34.27 -22.86
C VAL A 315 -24.04 34.34 -21.36
N ASN A 316 -23.00 34.28 -20.51
CA ASN A 316 -23.17 34.23 -19.06
C ASN A 316 -23.80 35.51 -18.48
N MET A 317 -23.75 36.65 -19.18
CA MET A 317 -24.41 37.88 -18.73
C MET A 317 -25.94 37.77 -18.77
N PHE A 318 -26.45 36.97 -19.72
CA PHE A 318 -27.87 36.91 -20.07
C PHE A 318 -28.54 35.59 -19.74
N VAL A 319 -27.79 34.53 -19.44
CA VAL A 319 -28.40 33.26 -18.98
C VAL A 319 -29.10 33.49 -17.64
N ARG A 320 -30.34 33.01 -17.52
CA ARG A 320 -31.06 32.99 -16.24
C ARG A 320 -30.42 31.95 -15.33
N GLU A 321 -30.11 32.35 -14.10
CA GLU A 321 -29.59 31.42 -13.10
C GLU A 321 -30.67 30.40 -12.74
N VAL A 322 -30.32 29.12 -12.85
CA VAL A 322 -31.16 28.01 -12.38
C VAL A 322 -30.54 27.48 -11.10
N LYS A 323 -31.19 27.73 -9.96
CA LYS A 323 -30.75 27.20 -8.67
C LYS A 323 -31.30 25.79 -8.50
N TYR A 324 -30.41 24.80 -8.56
CA TYR A 324 -30.71 23.42 -8.21
C TYR A 324 -30.06 23.10 -6.87
N SER A 325 -30.86 22.72 -5.87
CA SER A 325 -30.36 22.37 -4.55
C SER A 325 -29.67 21.02 -4.59
N LEU A 326 -28.34 21.02 -4.61
CA LEU A 326 -27.55 19.81 -4.40
C LEU A 326 -27.49 19.50 -2.90
N PRO A 327 -27.71 18.26 -2.48
CA PRO A 327 -27.57 17.86 -1.08
C PRO A 327 -26.14 18.08 -0.60
N ARG A 328 -25.97 18.32 0.69
CA ARG A 328 -24.64 18.44 1.29
C ARG A 328 -23.94 17.09 1.32
N ILE A 329 -22.60 17.10 1.33
CA ILE A 329 -21.84 15.86 1.29
C ILE A 329 -22.11 15.01 2.55
N GLU A 330 -22.34 15.66 3.70
CA GLU A 330 -22.70 15.01 4.96
C GLU A 330 -24.06 14.30 4.87
N GLU A 331 -25.05 14.93 4.23
CA GLU A 331 -26.38 14.34 4.01
C GLU A 331 -26.33 13.13 3.07
N ILE A 332 -25.40 13.14 2.10
CA ILE A 332 -25.16 11.99 1.23
C ILE A 332 -24.54 10.85 2.06
N PHE A 333 -23.53 11.15 2.89
CA PHE A 333 -22.83 10.12 3.67
C PHE A 333 -23.71 9.46 4.74
N GLN A 334 -24.59 10.22 5.40
CA GLN A 334 -25.53 9.67 6.38
C GLN A 334 -26.49 8.61 5.81
N LYS A 335 -26.72 8.60 4.49
CA LYS A 335 -27.59 7.62 3.82
C LYS A 335 -26.88 6.34 3.38
N VAL A 336 -25.55 6.30 3.50
CA VAL A 336 -24.71 5.16 3.06
C VAL A 336 -24.26 4.29 4.24
N SER A 337 -24.25 4.85 5.45
CA SER A 337 -24.10 4.14 6.73
C SER A 337 -25.43 3.62 7.24
#